data_AF-A0AA37KTI2-F1
#
_entry.id   AF-A0AA37KTI2-F1
#
_cell.length_a   1.000
_cell.length_b   1.000
_cell.length_c   1.000
_cell.angle_alpha   90.00
_cell.angle_beta   90.00
_cell.angle_gamma   90.00
#
_symmetry.space_group_name_H-M   'P 1'
#
loop_
_entity.id
_entity.type
_entity.pdbx_description
1 polymer ?
#
loop_
_entity_poly.entity_id
_entity_poly.type
_entity_poly.pdbx_seq_one_letter_code
_entity_poly.pdbx_strand_id
1 'polypeptide(L)' 'MARKITFTEVPSSKGWEPFLKGMAVKDPAIFKIVGNVVTNGRQAIKRYNKKIKTGKLEPRKFETKTYPDDNLFTITRIS' A
#
# COMPACT_ATOMS: atom_id res chain seq x y z
N MET A 1 -0.81 27.29 -3.35
CA MET A 1 -0.83 26.31 -4.46
C MET A 1 -1.34 24.99 -3.91
N ALA A 2 -2.46 24.47 -4.43
CA ALA A 2 -2.94 23.14 -4.05
C ALA A 2 -1.92 22.10 -4.52
N ARG A 3 -1.43 21.24 -3.61
CA ARG A 3 -0.57 20.12 -4.01
C ARG A 3 -1.41 19.20 -4.90
N LYS A 4 -1.01 19.02 -6.16
CA LYS A 4 -1.69 18.11 -7.09
C LYS A 4 -1.48 16.68 -6.57
N ILE A 5 -2.54 16.09 -6.01
CA ILE A 5 -2.54 14.70 -5.56
C ILE A 5 -2.58 13.80 -6.80
N THR A 6 -1.60 12.92 -6.95
CA THR A 6 -1.60 11.88 -7.98
C THR A 6 -2.07 10.59 -7.34
N PHE A 7 -3.19 10.06 -7.81
CA PHE A 7 -3.74 8.80 -7.32
C PHE A 7 -3.04 7.61 -7.98
N THR A 8 -2.71 6.62 -7.16
CA THR A 8 -2.25 5.30 -7.58
C THR A 8 -3.45 4.46 -8.00
N GLU A 9 -3.32 3.79 -9.15
CA GLU A 9 -4.31 2.80 -9.57
C GLU A 9 -4.38 1.64 -8.58
N VAL A 10 -5.61 1.20 -8.27
CA VAL A 10 -5.83 0.12 -7.30
C VAL A 10 -5.36 -1.21 -7.91
N PRO A 11 -4.38 -1.91 -7.30
CA PRO A 11 -3.93 -3.19 -7.81
C PRO A 11 -5.05 -4.23 -7.76
N SER A 12 -5.08 -5.11 -8.75
CA SER A 12 -5.92 -6.30 -8.71
C SER A 12 -5.50 -7.23 -7.56
N SER A 13 -6.33 -8.22 -7.22
CA SER A 13 -6.06 -9.17 -6.12
C SER A 13 -4.69 -9.86 -6.23
N LYS A 14 -4.19 -10.11 -7.46
CA LYS A 14 -2.86 -10.68 -7.71
C LYS A 14 -1.76 -9.62 -7.84
N GLY A 15 -2.13 -8.37 -8.12
CA GLY A 15 -1.20 -7.24 -8.34
C GLY A 15 -0.65 -6.60 -7.05
N TRP A 16 -1.26 -6.84 -5.90
CA TRP A 16 -0.81 -6.23 -4.64
C TRP A 16 0.60 -6.63 -4.20
N GLU A 17 0.98 -7.89 -4.37
CA GLU A 17 2.34 -8.32 -4.01
C GLU A 17 3.42 -7.68 -4.90
N PRO A 18 3.36 -7.76 -6.24
CA PRO A 18 4.34 -7.10 -7.09
C PRO A 18 4.34 -5.59 -6.88
N PHE A 19 3.18 -4.99 -6.60
CA PHE A 19 3.09 -3.58 -6.20
C PHE A 19 3.93 -3.28 -4.95
N LEU A 20 3.71 -4.00 -3.84
CA LEU A 20 4.47 -3.83 -2.59
C LEU A 20 5.97 -4.09 -2.77
N LYS A 21 6.35 -5.00 -3.67
CA LYS A 21 7.75 -5.24 -4.08
C LYS A 21 8.34 -4.12 -4.94
N GLY A 22 7.52 -3.36 -5.65
CA GLY A 22 7.97 -2.23 -6.47
C GLY A 22 8.09 -0.92 -5.69
N MET A 23 7.51 -0.83 -4.49
CA MET A 23 7.46 0.44 -3.75
C MET A 23 8.84 0.97 -3.37
N ALA A 24 9.06 2.25 -3.70
CA ALA A 24 10.19 3.04 -3.23
C ALA A 24 10.00 3.41 -1.75
N VAL A 25 11.12 3.58 -1.05
CA VAL A 25 11.13 3.96 0.38
C VAL A 25 10.77 5.44 0.51
N LYS A 26 9.92 5.77 1.49
CA LYS A 26 9.41 7.13 1.78
C LYS A 26 8.57 7.78 0.68
N ASP A 27 8.19 7.03 -0.35
CA ASP A 27 7.25 7.48 -1.38
C ASP A 27 5.86 6.88 -1.13
N PRO A 28 4.87 7.67 -0.67
CA PRO A 28 3.54 7.16 -0.36
C PRO A 28 2.74 6.90 -1.63
N ALA A 29 2.22 5.68 -1.75
CA ALA A 29 1.16 5.38 -2.69
C ALA A 29 -0.18 5.89 -2.13
N ILE A 30 -0.92 6.65 -2.95
CA ILE A 30 -2.16 7.33 -2.53
C ILE A 30 -3.32 6.72 -3.30
N PHE A 31 -4.26 6.09 -2.61
CA PHE A 31 -5.44 5.47 -3.18
C PHE A 31 -6.68 6.27 -2.80
N LYS A 32 -7.63 6.37 -3.73
CA LYS A 32 -9.00 6.79 -3.40
C LYS A 32 -9.69 5.64 -2.66
N ILE A 33 -10.40 5.91 -1.56
CA ILE A 33 -11.17 4.88 -0.86
C ILE A 33 -12.42 4.56 -1.70
N VAL A 34 -12.29 3.53 -2.53
CA VAL A 34 -13.40 2.97 -3.31
C VAL A 34 -13.47 1.46 -3.08
N GLY A 35 -14.68 0.96 -2.88
CA GLY A 35 -14.92 -0.46 -2.55
C GLY A 35 -14.08 -0.92 -1.36
N ASN A 36 -13.37 -2.03 -1.52
CA ASN A 36 -12.61 -2.70 -0.44
C ASN A 36 -11.10 -2.39 -0.44
N VAL A 37 -10.65 -1.29 -1.07
CA VAL A 37 -9.21 -1.00 -1.25
C VAL A 37 -8.42 -0.97 0.06
N VAL A 38 -8.97 -0.37 1.12
CA VAL A 38 -8.33 -0.27 2.45
C VAL A 38 -8.08 -1.67 3.02
N THR A 39 -9.13 -2.49 3.02
CA THR A 39 -9.08 -3.87 3.52
C THR A 39 -8.12 -4.71 2.69
N ASN A 40 -8.17 -4.60 1.36
CA ASN A 40 -7.30 -5.33 0.44
C ASN A 40 -5.83 -4.96 0.62
N GLY A 41 -5.51 -3.68 0.71
CA GLY A 41 -4.14 -3.19 0.94
C GLY A 41 -3.57 -3.68 2.27
N ARG A 42 -4.35 -3.57 3.37
CA ARG A 42 -3.94 -4.07 4.69
C ARG A 42 -3.75 -5.59 4.70
N GLN A 43 -4.65 -6.34 4.05
CA GLN A 43 -4.52 -7.79 3.91
C GLN A 43 -3.27 -8.18 3.10
N ALA A 44 -2.99 -7.46 2.01
CA ALA A 44 -1.81 -7.70 1.20
C ALA A 44 -0.52 -7.51 2.01
N ILE A 45 -0.42 -6.43 2.81
CA ILE A 45 0.72 -6.20 3.71
C ILE A 45 0.84 -7.33 4.74
N LYS A 46 -0.28 -7.75 5.35
CA LYS A 46 -0.28 -8.88 6.30
C LYS A 46 0.25 -10.17 5.66
N ARG A 47 -0.17 -10.47 4.41
CA ARG A 47 0.32 -11.63 3.63
C ARG A 47 1.79 -11.49 3.28
N TYR A 48 2.24 -10.29 2.89
CA TYR A 48 3.64 -9.98 2.61
C TYR A 48 4.50 -10.24 3.84
N ASN A 49 4.10 -9.71 5.01
CA ASN A 49 4.81 -9.90 6.27
C ASN A 49 4.90 -11.37 6.69
N LYS A 50 3.86 -12.18 6.42
CA LYS A 50 3.92 -13.64 6.64
C LYS A 50 4.98 -14.29 5.76
N LYS A 51 5.13 -13.86 4.50
CA LYS A 51 6.14 -14.38 3.58
C LYS A 51 7.57 -13.95 3.95
N ILE A 52 7.75 -12.75 4.52
CA ILE A 52 9.03 -12.33 5.13
C ILE A 52 9.44 -13.31 6.22
N LYS A 53 8.53 -13.63 7.16
CA LYS A 53 8.81 -14.56 8.27
C LYS A 53 9.22 -15.95 7.80
N THR A 54 8.73 -16.39 6.63
CA THR A 54 9.09 -17.68 6.02
C THR A 54 10.34 -17.61 5.12
N GLY A 55 11.05 -16.47 5.06
CA GLY A 55 12.24 -16.29 4.23
C GLY A 55 11.97 -16.24 2.72
N LYS A 56 10.70 -16.11 2.31
CA LYS A 56 10.31 -16.11 0.88
C LYS A 56 10.43 -14.73 0.22
N LEU A 57 10.50 -13.68 1.03
CA LEU A 57 10.52 -12.28 0.57
C LEU A 57 11.50 -11.46 1.40
N GLU A 58 12.06 -10.43 0.76
CA GLU A 58 12.92 -9.45 1.42
C GLU A 58 12.17 -8.71 2.54
N PRO A 59 12.83 -8.46 3.69
CA PRO A 59 12.25 -7.67 4.77
C PRO A 59 11.92 -6.26 4.29
N ARG A 60 10.64 -5.92 4.34
CA ARG A 60 10.14 -4.58 4.08
C ARG A 60 9.13 -4.20 5.14
N LYS A 61 9.11 -2.92 5.49
CA LYS A 61 8.14 -2.38 6.43
C LYS A 61 7.24 -1.40 5.72
N PHE A 62 5.95 -1.50 6.01
CA PHE A 62 4.92 -0.65 5.42
C PHE A 62 4.13 0.01 6.55
N GLU A 63 3.85 1.30 6.39
CA GLU A 63 2.88 2.06 7.17
C GLU A 63 1.64 2.30 6.31
N THR A 64 0.46 2.29 6.92
CA THR A 64 -0.78 2.66 6.23
C THR A 64 -1.52 3.74 6.99
N LYS A 65 -2.07 4.73 6.29
CA LYS A 65 -2.94 5.75 6.89
C LYS A 65 -4.24 5.85 6.10
N THR A 66 -5.32 6.18 6.80
CA THR A 66 -6.64 6.39 6.20
C THR A 66 -7.07 7.79 6.60
N TYR A 67 -7.47 8.58 5.61
CA TYR A 67 -7.98 9.93 5.76
C TYR A 67 -9.43 9.92 5.25
N PRO A 68 -10.41 9.63 6.13
CA PRO A 68 -11.81 9.50 5.72
C PRO A 68 -12.36 10.80 5.13
N ASP A 69 -11.99 11.95 5.71
CA ASP A 69 -12.45 13.27 5.28
C ASP A 69 -12.01 13.61 3.85
N ASP A 70 -10.81 13.16 3.46
CA ASP A 70 -10.27 13.33 2.12
C ASP A 70 -10.60 12.16 1.18
N ASN A 71 -11.28 11.12 1.69
CA ASN A 71 -11.55 9.86 0.99
C ASN A 71 -10.25 9.18 0.47
N LEU A 72 -9.17 9.24 1.27
CA LEU A 72 -7.84 8.74 0.89
C LEU A 72 -7.36 7.59 1.77
N PHE A 73 -6.64 6.67 1.15
CA PHE A 73 -5.87 5.63 1.82
C PHE A 73 -4.44 5.65 1.31
N THR A 74 -3.46 5.68 2.20
CA THR A 74 -2.05 5.69 1.81
C THR A 74 -1.35 4.43 2.31
N ILE A 75 -0.42 3.95 1.49
CA ILE A 75 0.57 2.96 1.89
C ILE A 75 1.94 3.58 1.68
N THR A 76 2.82 3.51 2.66
CA THR A 76 4.18 4.03 2.58
C THR A 76 5.15 2.92 2.96
N ARG A 77 6.15 2.64 2.12
CA ARG A 77 7.27 1.78 2.52
C ARG A 77 8.24 2.59 3.37
N ILE A 78 8.50 2.14 4.59
CA ILE A 78 9.40 2.84 5.54
C ILE A 78 10.82 2.27 5.56
N SER A 79 11.00 1.00 5.15
CA SER A 79 12.29 0.34 4.97
C SER A 79 12.16 -0.80 3.97
#